data_AF-R6VRU0-F1
#
_entry.id   AF-R6VRU0-F1
#
_cell.length_a   1.000
_cell.length_b   1.000
_cell.length_c   1.000
_cell.angle_alpha   90.00
_cell.angle_beta   90.00
_cell.angle_gamma   90.00
#
_symmetry.space_group_name_H-M   'P 1'
#
loop_
_entity.id
_entity.type
_entity.pdbx_description
1 polymer ?
#
loop_
_entity_poly.entity_id
_entity_poly.type
_entity_poly.pdbx_seq_one_letter_code
_entity_poly.pdbx_strand_id
1 'polypeptide(L)'
;MSENNTPDSQDSHPSVARPLLNITSAIISALPAVDPRLLAVLVIASVVNEIGAFFDAASIERRLHELEVKLNEQTVSVDRLQERLECLDEHGRYVFRNNLKHLCLTALPETTDTLINSMIAYLMEDAQEMDEEICEIVSACNANDIRFLKRLKHFLEKGERTQQNQKYIEAQQNAAQSHENDSVGGGFFTPTRWHDRNVIYGENTIFWKDFTKFFNMINIDDMGRILNQTAVDRDGNENMEWAYLMRSLLKFQNLGVVQVEFRATVGTISANHVERFHITLFGQRLLKYI
;
A
#
# COMPACT_ATOMS: atom_id res chain seq x y z
N MET A 1 37.59 71.25 3.81
CA MET A 1 36.43 71.26 2.90
C MET A 1 36.81 70.28 1.80
N SER A 2 36.60 68.96 1.96
CA SER A 2 35.32 68.22 1.95
C SER A 2 34.66 68.39 0.58
N GLU A 3 34.37 67.38 -0.26
CA GLU A 3 33.85 66.00 -0.11
C GLU A 3 34.35 65.15 -1.32
N ASN A 4 34.80 63.89 -1.19
CA ASN A 4 34.11 62.60 -0.99
C ASN A 4 33.27 62.07 -2.19
N ASN A 5 33.78 60.98 -2.82
CA ASN A 5 33.17 59.70 -3.26
C ASN A 5 31.68 59.70 -3.71
N THR A 6 31.22 58.97 -4.74
CA THR A 6 31.42 57.55 -5.10
C THR A 6 30.66 57.27 -6.43
N PRO A 7 30.95 56.21 -7.21
CA PRO A 7 30.19 55.84 -8.40
C PRO A 7 28.96 54.99 -8.06
N ASP A 8 27.94 55.12 -8.91
CA ASP A 8 26.64 54.45 -8.82
C ASP A 8 26.73 52.92 -8.75
N SER A 9 25.78 52.43 -7.96
CA SER A 9 25.55 51.07 -7.49
C SER A 9 25.38 50.02 -8.59
N GLN A 10 26.04 48.88 -8.38
CA GLN A 10 25.69 47.60 -8.96
C GLN A 10 24.26 47.20 -8.56
N ASP A 11 23.39 47.03 -9.57
CA ASP A 11 22.13 46.31 -9.44
C ASP A 11 22.40 44.87 -9.00
N SER A 12 22.13 44.58 -7.73
CA SER A 12 22.15 43.24 -7.19
C SER A 12 20.73 42.68 -7.24
N HIS A 13 20.52 41.69 -8.10
CA HIS A 13 19.33 40.85 -8.07
C HIS A 13 19.10 40.33 -6.63
N PRO A 14 17.90 40.48 -6.04
CA PRO A 14 17.65 39.96 -4.70
C PRO A 14 17.72 38.43 -4.75
N SER A 15 18.70 37.90 -4.03
CA SER A 15 19.01 36.47 -3.94
C SER A 15 17.84 35.72 -3.29
N VAL A 16 17.11 34.94 -4.09
CA VAL A 16 16.08 33.96 -3.67
C VAL A 16 16.64 32.92 -2.68
N ALA A 17 17.97 32.79 -2.58
CA ALA A 17 18.65 31.87 -1.66
C ALA A 17 18.55 32.26 -0.17
N ARG A 18 18.42 33.55 0.17
CA ARG A 18 18.41 34.02 1.57
C ARG A 18 17.15 33.61 2.36
N PRO A 19 15.92 33.72 1.80
CA PRO A 19 14.71 33.23 2.47
C PRO A 19 14.75 31.72 2.73
N LEU A 20 15.21 30.93 1.75
CA LEU A 20 15.31 29.47 1.85
C LEU A 20 16.25 29.01 2.98
N LEU A 21 17.44 29.62 3.08
CA LEU A 21 18.41 29.33 4.15
C LEU A 21 17.83 29.60 5.55
N ASN A 22 17.11 30.72 5.72
CA ASN A 22 16.50 31.06 7.01
C ASN A 22 15.39 30.07 7.39
N ILE A 23 14.53 29.68 6.45
CA ILE A 23 13.46 28.70 6.67
C ILE A 23 14.05 27.34 7.07
N THR A 24 15.10 26.88 6.37
CA THR A 24 15.75 25.60 6.66
C THR A 24 16.37 25.59 8.06
N SER A 25 17.01 26.70 8.47
CA SER A 25 17.62 26.82 9.82
C SER A 25 16.60 26.76 10.97
N ALA A 26 15.42 27.35 10.79
CA ALA A 26 14.34 27.32 11.77
C ALA A 26 13.74 25.92 11.91
N ILE A 27 13.56 25.22 10.78
CA ILE A 27 13.05 23.84 10.75
C ILE A 27 14.05 22.87 11.40
N ILE A 28 15.34 22.98 11.06
CA ILE A 28 16.40 22.14 11.65
C ILE A 28 16.44 22.31 13.17
N SER A 29 16.26 23.54 13.66
CA SER A 29 16.24 23.82 15.10
C SER A 29 15.00 23.22 15.80
N ALA A 30 13.89 23.06 15.08
CA ALA A 30 12.64 22.52 15.60
C ALA A 30 12.56 20.98 15.55
N LEU A 31 13.39 20.33 14.72
CA LEU A 31 13.39 18.87 14.51
C LEU A 31 14.82 18.29 14.66
N PRO A 32 15.43 18.40 15.86
CA PRO A 32 16.84 18.05 16.08
C PRO A 32 17.21 16.58 15.85
N ALA A 33 16.24 15.65 15.88
CA ALA A 33 16.47 14.21 15.70
C ALA A 33 16.43 13.75 14.23
N VAL A 34 16.09 14.64 13.29
CA VAL A 34 16.10 14.34 11.84
C VAL A 34 17.39 14.85 11.23
N ASP A 35 18.03 14.08 10.34
CA ASP A 35 19.23 14.53 9.63
C ASP A 35 18.96 15.89 8.93
N PRO A 36 19.75 16.95 9.24
CA PRO A 36 19.64 18.23 8.57
C PRO A 36 19.71 18.15 7.04
N ARG A 37 20.39 17.15 6.48
CA ARG A 37 20.46 16.92 5.03
C ARG A 37 19.11 16.51 4.47
N LEU A 38 18.35 15.66 5.17
CA LEU A 38 17.01 15.28 4.77
C LEU A 38 16.07 16.49 4.80
N LEU A 39 16.20 17.34 5.83
CA LEU A 39 15.45 18.59 5.94
C LEU A 39 15.86 19.65 4.89
N ALA A 40 17.03 19.52 4.28
CA ALA A 40 17.47 20.38 3.19
C ALA A 40 16.85 20.03 1.83
N VAL A 41 16.23 18.84 1.70
CA VAL A 41 15.49 18.45 0.49
C VAL A 41 14.29 19.37 0.32
N LEU A 42 14.23 20.11 -0.79
CA LEU A 42 13.25 21.19 -1.01
C LEU A 42 11.79 20.77 -0.79
N VAL A 43 11.39 19.60 -1.30
CA VAL A 43 10.02 19.10 -1.14
C VAL A 43 9.71 18.77 0.32
N ILE A 44 10.68 18.17 1.04
CA ILE A 44 10.55 17.84 2.47
C ILE A 44 10.46 19.13 3.30
N ALA A 45 11.40 20.06 3.09
CA ALA A 45 11.42 21.37 3.74
C ALA A 45 10.09 22.11 3.51
N SER A 46 9.56 22.07 2.29
CA SER A 46 8.28 22.70 1.93
C SER A 46 7.11 22.10 2.71
N VAL A 47 7.00 20.77 2.79
CA VAL A 47 5.94 20.11 3.54
C VAL A 47 6.05 20.43 5.03
N VAL A 48 7.25 20.32 5.61
CA VAL A 48 7.49 20.60 7.02
C VAL A 48 7.15 22.06 7.36
N ASN A 49 7.55 23.01 6.51
CA ASN A 49 7.21 24.42 6.72
C ASN A 49 5.70 24.67 6.66
N GLU A 50 4.99 23.99 5.76
CA GLU A 50 3.53 24.13 5.63
C GLU A 50 2.82 23.63 6.89
N ILE A 51 3.27 22.52 7.47
CA ILE A 51 2.55 21.84 8.56
C ILE A 51 3.09 22.15 9.96
N GLY A 52 4.34 22.61 10.07
CA GLY A 52 5.05 22.77 11.34
C GLY A 52 4.43 23.81 12.28
N ALA A 53 3.64 24.75 11.75
CA ALA A 53 2.90 25.71 12.56
C ALA A 53 1.62 25.13 13.19
N PHE A 54 1.12 24.01 12.69
CA PHE A 54 -0.23 23.49 13.01
C PHE A 54 -0.22 22.19 13.80
N PHE A 55 0.89 21.44 13.83
CA PHE A 55 0.94 20.09 14.37
C PHE A 55 2.08 19.90 15.39
N ASP A 56 1.92 18.85 16.21
CA ASP A 56 2.90 18.44 17.20
C ASP A 56 4.25 18.11 16.53
N ALA A 57 5.25 18.95 16.79
CA ALA A 57 6.60 18.82 16.24
C ALA A 57 7.22 17.46 16.56
N ALA A 58 6.95 16.90 17.74
CA ALA A 58 7.49 15.60 18.14
C ALA A 58 6.94 14.44 17.27
N SER A 59 5.67 14.51 16.87
CA SER A 59 5.09 13.51 15.97
C SER A 59 5.68 13.63 14.56
N ILE A 60 5.84 14.85 14.04
CA ILE A 60 6.46 15.09 12.73
C ILE A 60 7.91 14.59 12.72
N GLU A 61 8.67 14.95 13.75
CA GLU A 61 10.06 14.54 13.95
C GLU A 61 10.20 13.02 13.93
N ARG A 62 9.39 12.32 14.72
CA ARG A 62 9.38 10.86 14.76
C ARG A 62 9.09 10.24 13.38
N ARG A 63 8.10 10.74 12.65
CA ARG A 63 7.72 10.20 11.32
C ARG A 63 8.80 10.42 10.28
N LEU A 64 9.44 11.59 10.28
CA LEU A 64 10.56 11.87 9.38
C LEU A 64 11.79 11.04 9.73
N HIS A 65 12.04 10.83 11.03
CA HIS A 65 13.10 9.94 11.47
C HIS A 65 12.84 8.48 11.07
N GLU A 66 11.59 7.99 11.17
CA GLU A 66 11.21 6.66 10.66
C GLU A 66 11.48 6.53 9.14
N LEU A 67 11.17 7.57 8.36
CA LEU A 67 11.50 7.64 6.93
C LEU A 67 13.02 7.59 6.70
N GLU A 68 13.79 8.37 7.46
CA GLU A 68 15.25 8.40 7.38
C GLU A 68 15.86 7.02 7.67
N VAL A 69 15.43 6.37 8.73
CA VAL A 69 15.89 5.02 9.11
C VAL A 69 15.61 4.03 7.97
N LYS A 70 14.41 4.09 7.35
CA LYS A 70 14.04 3.20 6.25
C LYS A 70 14.83 3.46 4.97
N LEU A 71 15.11 4.72 4.64
CA LEU A 71 16.01 5.07 3.54
C LEU A 71 17.39 4.45 3.76
N ASN A 72 17.92 4.55 4.98
CA ASN A 72 19.21 3.96 5.34
C ASN A 72 19.20 2.43 5.31
N GLU A 73 18.14 1.78 5.80
CA GLU A 73 17.96 0.31 5.72
C GLU A 73 17.95 -0.19 4.27
N GLN A 74 17.35 0.59 3.36
CA GLN A 74 17.31 0.29 1.93
C GLN A 74 18.53 0.83 1.15
N THR A 75 19.55 1.33 1.84
CA THR A 75 20.79 1.88 1.25
C THR A 75 20.58 3.07 0.29
N VAL A 76 19.48 3.81 0.46
CA VAL A 76 19.17 5.01 -0.32
C VAL A 76 19.77 6.23 0.39
N SER A 77 20.75 6.88 -0.25
CA SER A 77 21.32 8.12 0.27
C SER A 77 20.36 9.31 0.08
N VAL A 78 20.50 10.34 0.92
CA VAL A 78 19.74 11.59 0.77
C VAL A 78 20.03 12.27 -0.57
N ASP A 79 21.28 12.21 -1.05
CA ASP A 79 21.65 12.75 -2.37
C ASP A 79 20.90 12.01 -3.49
N ARG A 80 20.81 10.68 -3.41
CA ARG A 80 20.07 9.87 -4.38
C ARG A 80 18.57 10.15 -4.34
N LEU A 81 18.01 10.36 -3.14
CA LEU A 81 16.63 10.78 -2.96
C LEU A 81 16.35 12.11 -3.66
N GLN A 82 17.24 13.09 -3.46
CA GLN A 82 17.12 14.40 -4.09
C GLN A 82 17.19 14.30 -5.62
N GLU A 83 18.15 13.56 -6.17
CA GLU A 83 18.25 13.33 -7.63
C GLU A 83 16.95 12.76 -8.21
N ARG A 84 16.33 11.78 -7.53
CA ARG A 84 15.09 11.15 -8.00
C ARG A 84 13.91 12.10 -7.92
N LEU A 85 13.80 12.90 -6.85
CA LEU A 85 12.76 13.93 -6.72
C LEU A 85 12.87 15.04 -7.77
N GLU A 86 14.09 15.43 -8.14
CA GLU A 86 14.34 16.41 -9.19
C GLU A 86 13.97 15.88 -10.57
N CYS A 87 14.13 14.57 -10.81
CA CYS A 87 13.72 13.90 -12.05
C CYS A 87 12.19 13.74 -12.21
N LEU A 88 11.41 13.88 -11.14
CA LEU A 88 9.95 13.78 -11.22
C LEU A 88 9.34 14.95 -12.00
N ASP A 89 8.27 14.66 -12.73
CA ASP A 89 7.42 15.67 -13.34
C ASP A 89 6.51 16.37 -12.30
N GLU A 90 5.68 17.30 -12.76
CA GLU A 90 4.79 18.05 -11.87
C GLU A 90 3.83 17.14 -11.09
N HIS A 91 3.22 16.17 -11.78
CA HIS A 91 2.32 15.19 -11.18
C HIS A 91 3.04 14.40 -10.08
N GLY A 92 4.19 13.80 -10.39
CA GLY A 92 4.87 12.95 -9.44
C GLY A 92 5.40 13.68 -8.22
N ARG A 93 5.84 14.93 -8.38
CA ARG A 93 6.19 15.78 -7.23
C ARG A 93 4.98 16.05 -6.35
N TYR A 94 3.80 16.27 -6.93
CA TYR A 94 2.56 16.48 -6.20
C TYR A 94 2.14 15.22 -5.42
N VAL A 95 2.22 14.04 -6.06
CA VAL A 95 1.94 12.74 -5.45
C VAL A 95 2.84 12.49 -4.23
N PHE A 96 4.16 12.63 -4.40
CA PHE A 96 5.10 12.42 -3.29
C PHE A 96 4.85 13.40 -2.15
N ARG A 97 4.65 14.69 -2.48
CA ARG A 97 4.36 15.75 -1.50
C ARG A 97 3.11 15.45 -0.68
N ASN A 98 2.03 15.00 -1.32
CA ASN A 98 0.79 14.66 -0.63
C ASN A 98 0.94 13.45 0.29
N ASN A 99 1.64 12.42 -0.16
CA ASN A 99 1.92 11.24 0.65
C ASN A 99 2.82 11.56 1.85
N LEU A 100 3.84 12.41 1.66
CA LEU A 100 4.67 12.90 2.77
C LEU A 100 3.86 13.71 3.78
N LYS A 101 2.95 14.57 3.30
CA LYS A 101 2.04 15.30 4.17
C LYS A 101 1.12 14.36 4.94
N HIS A 102 0.56 13.34 4.28
CA HIS A 102 -0.26 12.32 4.94
C HIS A 102 0.53 11.56 6.01
N LEU A 103 1.77 11.14 5.69
CA LEU A 103 2.68 10.46 6.62
C LEU A 103 2.89 11.27 7.91
N CYS A 104 3.16 12.57 7.77
CA CYS A 104 3.43 13.44 8.91
C CYS A 104 2.17 13.81 9.71
N LEU A 105 0.99 13.90 9.08
CA LEU A 105 -0.21 14.46 9.70
C LEU A 105 -1.21 13.42 10.20
N THR A 106 -1.47 12.39 9.41
CA THR A 106 -2.67 11.54 9.57
C THR A 106 -2.39 10.05 9.54
N ALA A 107 -1.20 9.63 9.12
CA ALA A 107 -0.85 8.22 9.06
C ALA A 107 -0.90 7.58 10.44
N LEU A 108 -1.66 6.48 10.53
CA LEU A 108 -1.73 5.66 11.73
C LEU A 108 -0.39 4.95 11.97
N PRO A 109 0.00 4.70 13.23
CA PRO A 109 1.23 3.97 13.55
C PRO A 109 1.35 2.63 12.79
N GLU A 110 0.23 1.93 12.62
CA GLU A 110 0.20 0.62 11.97
C GLU A 110 0.42 0.67 10.46
N THR A 111 0.13 1.79 9.79
CA THR A 111 0.28 1.94 8.33
C THR A 111 1.61 2.60 7.93
N THR A 112 2.34 3.16 8.90
CA THR A 112 3.48 4.05 8.63
C THR A 112 4.63 3.34 7.93
N ASP A 113 5.04 2.17 8.42
CA ASP A 113 6.14 1.41 7.82
C ASP A 113 5.83 1.02 6.36
N THR A 114 4.63 0.52 6.12
CA THR A 114 4.14 0.16 4.78
C THR A 114 4.09 1.38 3.86
N LEU A 115 3.58 2.52 4.36
CA LEU A 115 3.51 3.76 3.58
C LEU A 115 4.90 4.24 3.19
N ILE A 116 5.85 4.28 4.15
CA ILE A 116 7.24 4.67 3.88
C ILE A 116 7.86 3.76 2.81
N ASN A 117 7.71 2.44 2.94
CA ASN A 117 8.26 1.51 1.96
C ASN A 117 7.66 1.72 0.55
N SER A 118 6.35 1.97 0.46
CA SER A 118 5.70 2.28 -0.82
C SER A 118 6.16 3.62 -1.41
N MET A 119 6.36 4.65 -0.58
CA MET A 119 6.89 5.95 -1.03
C MET A 119 8.34 5.86 -1.53
N ILE A 120 9.18 5.04 -0.87
CA ILE A 120 10.55 4.80 -1.33
C ILE A 120 10.53 4.07 -2.68
N ALA A 121 9.70 3.02 -2.82
CA ALA A 121 9.55 2.30 -4.07
C ALA A 121 9.06 3.21 -5.21
N TYR A 122 8.05 4.03 -4.95
CA TYR A 122 7.54 5.04 -5.89
C TYR A 122 8.65 5.94 -6.46
N LEU A 123 9.60 6.35 -5.62
CA LEU A 123 10.72 7.18 -6.07
C LEU A 123 11.82 6.38 -6.75
N MET A 124 12.12 5.18 -6.30
CA MET A 124 13.32 4.43 -6.67
C MET A 124 13.12 3.43 -7.81
N GLU A 125 11.92 2.90 -7.97
CA GLU A 125 11.58 1.92 -9.00
C GLU A 125 11.05 2.60 -10.28
N ASP A 126 11.05 1.86 -11.39
CA ASP A 126 10.57 2.35 -12.69
C ASP A 126 9.03 2.28 -12.81
N ALA A 127 8.37 1.50 -11.96
CA ALA A 127 6.92 1.26 -11.98
C ALA A 127 6.13 2.26 -11.10
N GLN A 128 6.35 3.55 -11.32
CA GLN A 128 5.83 4.62 -10.44
C GLN A 128 4.30 4.63 -10.33
N GLU A 129 3.57 4.37 -11.42
CA GLU A 129 2.10 4.35 -11.43
C GLU A 129 1.53 3.29 -10.47
N MET A 130 2.14 2.11 -10.41
CA MET A 130 1.71 1.05 -9.50
C MET A 130 1.93 1.48 -8.05
N ASP A 131 3.10 2.05 -7.74
CA ASP A 131 3.43 2.41 -6.36
C ASP A 131 2.65 3.64 -5.87
N GLU A 132 2.24 4.53 -6.78
CA GLU A 132 1.29 5.61 -6.50
C GLU A 132 -0.05 5.05 -6.00
N GLU A 133 -0.65 4.12 -6.75
CA GLU A 133 -1.90 3.43 -6.37
C GLU A 133 -1.75 2.72 -5.01
N ILE A 134 -0.59 2.11 -4.76
CA ILE A 134 -0.31 1.46 -3.47
C ILE A 134 -0.24 2.48 -2.33
N CYS A 135 0.41 3.64 -2.53
CA CYS A 135 0.41 4.71 -1.54
C CYS A 135 -1.02 5.15 -1.20
N GLU A 136 -1.89 5.34 -2.20
CA GLU A 136 -3.29 5.71 -1.98
C GLU A 136 -4.07 4.65 -1.20
N ILE A 137 -3.90 3.37 -1.56
CA ILE A 137 -4.51 2.24 -0.85
C ILE A 137 -4.06 2.22 0.62
N VAL A 138 -2.75 2.39 0.88
CA VAL A 138 -2.20 2.39 2.24
C VAL A 138 -2.69 3.60 3.04
N SER A 139 -2.78 4.78 2.43
CA SER A 139 -3.34 5.97 3.06
C SER A 139 -4.81 5.83 3.43
N ALA A 140 -5.56 4.98 2.72
CA ALA A 140 -6.93 4.65 3.09
C ALA A 140 -7.02 3.65 4.26
N CYS A 141 -5.96 2.88 4.57
CA CYS A 141 -5.99 1.78 5.53
C CYS A 141 -6.06 2.21 7.00
N ASN A 142 -6.63 1.35 7.84
CA ASN A 142 -6.58 1.42 9.29
C ASN A 142 -5.89 0.20 9.91
N ALA A 143 -5.76 0.17 11.24
CA ALA A 143 -5.10 -0.91 11.97
C ALA A 143 -5.69 -2.32 11.71
N ASN A 144 -7.00 -2.44 11.53
CA ASN A 144 -7.64 -3.72 11.21
C ASN A 144 -7.34 -4.17 9.78
N ASP A 145 -7.26 -3.22 8.84
CA ASP A 145 -6.90 -3.52 7.45
C ASP A 145 -5.47 -4.06 7.36
N ILE A 146 -4.51 -3.43 8.06
CA ILE A 146 -3.12 -3.93 8.15
C ILE A 146 -3.08 -5.30 8.82
N ARG A 147 -3.88 -5.52 9.87
CA ARG A 147 -3.99 -6.84 10.53
C ARG A 147 -4.53 -7.89 9.58
N PHE A 148 -5.51 -7.56 8.75
CA PHE A 148 -6.03 -8.45 7.71
C PHE A 148 -4.94 -8.81 6.70
N LEU A 149 -4.19 -7.83 6.18
CA LEU A 149 -3.09 -8.08 5.24
C LEU A 149 -2.00 -8.98 5.84
N LYS A 150 -1.64 -8.78 7.12
CA LYS A 150 -0.70 -9.65 7.84
C LYS A 150 -1.22 -11.08 7.97
N ARG A 151 -2.51 -11.26 8.28
CA ARG A 151 -3.16 -12.59 8.32
C ARG A 151 -3.20 -13.23 6.94
N LEU A 152 -3.48 -12.44 5.90
CA LEU A 152 -3.47 -12.89 4.52
C LEU A 152 -2.08 -13.39 4.12
N LYS A 153 -1.03 -12.60 4.40
CA LYS A 153 0.37 -13.00 4.18
C LYS A 153 0.72 -14.28 4.93
N HIS A 154 0.31 -14.38 6.20
CA HIS A 154 0.52 -15.58 7.00
C HIS A 154 -0.15 -16.83 6.41
N PHE A 155 -1.36 -16.69 5.88
CA PHE A 155 -2.04 -17.77 5.16
C PHE A 155 -1.30 -18.14 3.87
N LEU A 156 -0.79 -17.17 3.11
CA LEU A 156 -0.03 -17.47 1.89
C LEU A 156 1.24 -18.27 2.18
N GLU A 157 1.91 -17.99 3.31
CA GLU A 157 3.16 -18.65 3.71
C GLU A 157 2.95 -20.04 4.33
N LYS A 158 1.89 -20.24 5.11
CA LYS A 158 1.71 -21.44 5.95
C LYS A 158 0.38 -22.16 5.80
N GLY A 159 -0.55 -21.59 5.04
CA GLY A 159 -1.90 -22.12 4.87
C GLY A 159 -1.92 -23.41 4.05
N GLU A 160 -2.60 -24.43 4.58
CA GLU A 160 -2.89 -25.64 3.81
C GLU A 160 -3.93 -25.34 2.73
N ARG A 161 -3.62 -25.71 1.48
CA ARG A 161 -4.44 -25.44 0.28
C ARG A 161 -5.18 -26.69 -0.19
N THR A 162 -5.84 -27.37 0.75
CA THR A 162 -6.45 -28.68 0.50
C THR A 162 -7.54 -28.64 -0.58
N GLN A 163 -8.43 -27.66 -0.54
CA GLN A 163 -9.50 -27.52 -1.52
C GLN A 163 -8.96 -27.11 -2.89
N GLN A 164 -7.98 -26.22 -2.93
CA GLN A 164 -7.31 -25.84 -4.16
C GLN A 164 -6.66 -27.03 -4.86
N ASN A 165 -5.91 -27.85 -4.12
CA ASN A 165 -5.24 -29.03 -4.66
C ASN A 165 -6.26 -30.03 -5.22
N GLN A 166 -7.37 -30.25 -4.51
CA GLN A 166 -8.44 -31.12 -4.99
C GLN A 166 -9.09 -30.59 -6.27
N LYS A 167 -9.36 -29.28 -6.36
CA LYS A 167 -9.90 -28.64 -7.56
C LYS A 167 -8.95 -28.71 -8.76
N TYR A 168 -7.65 -28.59 -8.54
CA TYR A 168 -6.65 -28.81 -9.59
C TYR A 168 -6.64 -30.26 -10.09
N ILE A 169 -6.73 -31.23 -9.19
CA ILE A 169 -6.81 -32.66 -9.55
C ILE A 169 -8.09 -32.93 -10.36
N GLU A 170 -9.25 -32.43 -9.91
CA GLU A 170 -10.52 -32.53 -10.63
C GLU A 170 -10.42 -31.90 -12.03
N ALA A 171 -9.82 -30.71 -12.15
CA ALA A 171 -9.63 -30.04 -13.43
C ALA A 171 -8.71 -30.82 -14.38
N GLN A 172 -7.61 -31.40 -13.88
CA GLN A 172 -6.71 -32.23 -14.68
C GLN A 172 -7.37 -33.54 -15.13
N GLN A 173 -8.16 -34.17 -14.28
CA GLN A 173 -8.91 -35.40 -14.62
C GLN A 173 -9.97 -35.13 -15.70
N ASN A 174 -10.66 -33.99 -15.63
CA ASN A 174 -11.66 -33.59 -16.62
C ASN A 174 -11.02 -33.17 -17.96
N ALA A 175 -9.85 -32.51 -17.93
CA ALA A 175 -9.08 -32.16 -19.12
C ALA A 175 -8.52 -33.42 -19.84
N ALA A 176 -8.10 -34.44 -19.09
CA ALA A 176 -7.66 -35.72 -19.65
C ALA A 176 -8.80 -36.53 -20.32
N GLN A 177 -10.06 -36.21 -20.04
CA GLN A 177 -11.24 -36.80 -20.67
C GLN A 177 -11.73 -36.02 -21.90
N SER A 178 -11.26 -34.78 -22.09
CA SER A 178 -11.66 -33.88 -23.19
C SER A 178 -10.50 -33.71 -24.18
N HIS A 179 -10.24 -34.76 -24.95
CA HIS A 179 -9.48 -34.63 -26.19
C HIS A 179 -10.40 -34.12 -27.30
N GLU A 180 -10.48 -32.79 -27.46
CA GLU A 180 -10.88 -32.19 -28.73
C GLU A 180 -9.87 -31.14 -29.19
N ASN A 181 -9.61 -31.19 -30.50
CA ASN A 181 -8.67 -30.40 -31.27
C ASN A 181 -8.91 -28.89 -31.07
N ASP A 182 -7.85 -28.08 -31.15
CA ASP A 182 -7.83 -26.97 -32.11
C ASP A 182 -6.49 -26.23 -32.15
N SER A 183 -6.03 -26.06 -33.39
CA SER A 183 -4.87 -25.32 -33.85
C SER A 183 -5.30 -24.03 -34.55
N VAL A 184 -4.96 -22.85 -34.01
CA VAL A 184 -4.89 -21.54 -34.71
C VAL A 184 -4.06 -20.63 -33.79
N GLY A 185 -3.11 -19.76 -34.16
CA GLY A 185 -2.62 -19.17 -35.41
C GLY A 185 -1.93 -17.86 -35.00
N GLY A 186 -0.81 -17.49 -35.62
CA GLY A 186 0.07 -16.40 -35.17
C GLY A 186 -0.51 -14.99 -35.36
N GLY A 187 -0.17 -14.10 -34.41
CA GLY A 187 -0.44 -12.66 -34.45
C GLY A 187 -0.08 -12.00 -33.11
N PHE A 188 0.47 -10.79 -33.15
CA PHE A 188 0.94 -9.99 -32.00
C PHE A 188 -0.20 -9.63 -31.03
N PHE A 189 -0.56 -10.58 -30.19
CA PHE A 189 -1.26 -10.55 -28.90
C PHE A 189 -1.71 -12.01 -28.72
N THR A 190 -1.04 -12.77 -27.85
CA THR A 190 -1.56 -14.07 -27.40
C THR A 190 -2.56 -13.79 -26.29
N PRO A 191 -3.88 -13.72 -26.56
CA PRO A 191 -4.82 -13.81 -25.46
C PRO A 191 -4.56 -15.18 -24.83
N THR A 192 -4.24 -15.20 -23.54
CA THR A 192 -4.46 -16.39 -22.72
C THR A 192 -5.90 -16.78 -23.04
N ARG A 193 -6.08 -17.91 -23.77
CA ARG A 193 -7.39 -18.42 -24.20
C ARG A 193 -8.38 -18.14 -23.07
N TRP A 194 -9.47 -17.43 -23.35
CA TRP A 194 -10.52 -17.17 -22.36
C TRP A 194 -11.06 -18.53 -21.90
N HIS A 195 -10.46 -19.08 -20.84
CA HIS A 195 -10.92 -20.28 -20.19
C HIS A 195 -12.14 -19.91 -19.36
N ASP A 196 -12.98 -20.91 -19.14
CA ASP A 196 -14.22 -20.83 -18.37
C ASP A 196 -14.09 -19.96 -17.10
N ARG A 197 -15.20 -19.36 -16.63
CA ARG A 197 -15.20 -18.39 -15.50
C ARG A 197 -14.51 -18.90 -14.23
N ASN A 198 -14.33 -20.21 -14.11
CA ASN A 198 -13.72 -20.88 -12.98
C ASN A 198 -12.17 -20.95 -13.05
N VAL A 199 -11.49 -19.83 -13.26
CA VAL A 199 -10.01 -19.79 -13.34
C VAL A 199 -9.39 -19.83 -11.94
N ILE A 200 -8.33 -20.64 -11.76
CA ILE A 200 -7.51 -20.66 -10.55
C ILE A 200 -6.15 -20.03 -10.88
N TYR A 201 -5.88 -18.83 -10.36
CA TYR A 201 -4.63 -18.09 -10.51
C TYR A 201 -3.54 -18.56 -9.55
N GLY A 202 -3.16 -19.85 -9.62
CA GLY A 202 -2.03 -20.37 -8.83
C GLY A 202 -2.13 -20.01 -7.34
N GLU A 203 -1.02 -19.58 -6.75
CA GLU A 203 -0.94 -19.22 -5.33
C GLU A 203 -1.80 -18.01 -4.93
N ASN A 204 -2.20 -17.18 -5.89
CA ASN A 204 -2.99 -15.97 -5.67
C ASN A 204 -4.49 -16.25 -5.48
N THR A 205 -4.94 -17.47 -5.77
CA THR A 205 -6.33 -17.88 -5.49
C THR A 205 -6.41 -18.53 -4.13
N ILE A 206 -7.29 -18.00 -3.28
CA ILE A 206 -7.53 -18.48 -1.93
C ILE A 206 -8.96 -18.96 -1.84
N PHE A 207 -9.14 -20.24 -1.55
CA PHE A 207 -10.46 -20.80 -1.29
C PHE A 207 -10.93 -20.42 0.11
N TRP A 208 -12.19 -20.03 0.21
CA TRP A 208 -12.78 -19.55 1.46
C TRP A 208 -12.70 -20.59 2.58
N LYS A 209 -12.92 -21.87 2.26
CA LYS A 209 -12.85 -22.95 3.26
C LYS A 209 -11.43 -23.22 3.74
N ASP A 210 -10.43 -23.18 2.85
CA ASP A 210 -9.03 -23.31 3.25
C ASP A 210 -8.64 -22.15 4.19
N PHE A 211 -9.04 -20.92 3.85
CA PHE A 211 -8.78 -19.73 4.66
C PHE A 211 -9.46 -19.78 6.03
N THR A 212 -10.76 -20.06 6.08
CA THR A 212 -11.52 -20.16 7.33
C THR A 212 -11.04 -21.32 8.22
N LYS A 213 -10.73 -22.49 7.62
CA LYS A 213 -10.17 -23.64 8.34
C LYS A 213 -8.83 -23.30 8.99
N PHE A 214 -7.93 -22.64 8.26
CA PHE A 214 -6.62 -22.24 8.78
C PHE A 214 -6.72 -21.37 10.05
N PHE A 215 -7.74 -20.52 10.09
CA PHE A 215 -8.03 -19.65 11.23
C PHE A 215 -8.99 -20.25 12.27
N ASN A 216 -9.29 -21.55 12.19
CA ASN A 216 -10.23 -22.26 13.06
C ASN A 216 -11.65 -21.67 13.08
N MET A 217 -12.09 -21.10 11.96
CA MET A 217 -13.45 -20.61 11.76
C MET A 217 -14.32 -21.76 11.26
N ILE A 218 -15.04 -22.42 12.16
CA ILE A 218 -15.82 -23.63 11.86
C ILE A 218 -17.24 -23.25 11.44
N ASN A 219 -17.77 -23.93 10.40
CA ASN A 219 -19.16 -23.79 9.90
C ASN A 219 -19.54 -22.38 9.43
N ILE A 220 -18.61 -21.67 8.79
CA ILE A 220 -18.86 -20.35 8.24
C ILE A 220 -18.73 -20.39 6.72
N ASP A 221 -19.83 -20.76 6.05
CA ASP A 221 -19.92 -20.67 4.58
C ASP A 221 -20.43 -19.29 4.11
N ASP A 222 -21.08 -18.53 4.99
CA ASP A 222 -21.68 -17.22 4.70
C ASP A 222 -21.02 -16.13 5.56
N MET A 223 -20.29 -15.21 4.90
CA MET A 223 -19.64 -14.05 5.51
C MET A 223 -20.64 -13.11 6.21
N GLY A 224 -21.90 -13.10 5.77
CA GLY A 224 -22.97 -12.29 6.35
C GLY A 224 -23.25 -12.68 7.80
N ARG A 225 -23.02 -13.94 8.18
CA ARG A 225 -23.08 -14.35 9.59
C ARG A 225 -21.97 -13.71 10.41
N ILE A 226 -20.74 -13.66 9.88
CA ILE A 226 -19.60 -13.01 10.55
C ILE A 226 -19.86 -11.52 10.76
N LEU A 227 -20.48 -10.87 9.77
CA LEU A 227 -20.70 -9.42 9.81
C LEU A 227 -21.87 -9.01 10.72
N ASN A 228 -22.85 -9.89 10.95
CA ASN A 228 -24.09 -9.54 11.66
C ASN A 228 -24.26 -10.28 13.01
N GLN A 229 -23.37 -11.22 13.36
CA GLN A 229 -23.43 -11.94 14.63
C GLN A 229 -22.13 -11.71 15.41
N THR A 230 -22.27 -11.28 16.67
CA THR A 230 -21.13 -11.20 17.59
C THR A 230 -20.62 -12.61 17.88
N ALA A 231 -19.33 -12.85 17.63
CA ALA A 231 -18.72 -14.12 18.00
C ALA A 231 -18.45 -14.14 19.51
N VAL A 232 -18.31 -15.33 20.07
CA VAL A 232 -17.90 -15.52 21.47
C VAL A 232 -16.56 -16.25 21.47
N ASP A 233 -15.60 -15.75 22.26
CA ASP A 233 -14.31 -16.40 22.41
C ASP A 233 -14.38 -17.66 23.31
N ARG A 234 -13.23 -18.29 23.58
CA ARG A 234 -13.17 -19.51 24.41
C ARG A 234 -13.53 -19.26 25.86
N ASP A 235 -13.41 -18.02 26.33
CA ASP A 235 -13.64 -17.61 27.71
C ASP A 235 -15.07 -17.06 27.91
N GLY A 236 -15.88 -17.04 26.85
CA GLY A 236 -17.27 -16.57 26.89
C GLY A 236 -17.44 -15.07 26.62
N ASN A 237 -16.39 -14.35 26.23
CA ASN A 237 -16.48 -12.92 25.95
C ASN A 237 -16.87 -12.66 24.49
N GLU A 238 -17.60 -11.57 24.29
CA GLU A 238 -17.93 -11.07 22.95
C GLU A 238 -16.68 -10.66 22.17
N ASN A 239 -16.59 -11.09 20.92
CA ASN A 239 -15.46 -10.86 20.03
C ASN A 239 -15.94 -10.43 18.63
N MET A 240 -15.49 -9.25 18.19
CA MET A 240 -15.81 -8.66 16.88
C MET A 240 -14.63 -8.69 15.90
N GLU A 241 -13.51 -9.31 16.26
CA GLU A 241 -12.29 -9.31 15.43
C GLU A 241 -12.58 -9.83 14.02
N TRP A 242 -13.38 -10.89 13.90
CA TRP A 242 -13.73 -11.46 12.61
C TRP A 242 -14.62 -10.54 11.76
N ALA A 243 -15.53 -9.78 12.39
CA ALA A 243 -16.33 -8.79 11.69
C ALA A 243 -15.44 -7.68 11.11
N TYR A 244 -14.43 -7.22 11.85
CA TYR A 244 -13.45 -6.26 11.34
C TYR A 244 -12.61 -6.81 10.20
N LEU A 245 -12.21 -8.09 10.27
CA LEU A 245 -11.47 -8.74 9.19
C LEU A 245 -12.32 -8.86 7.91
N MET A 246 -13.60 -9.22 8.03
CA MET A 246 -14.49 -9.32 6.86
C MET A 246 -14.85 -7.97 6.26
N ARG A 247 -14.99 -6.93 7.11
CA ARG A 247 -15.09 -5.55 6.63
C ARG A 247 -13.83 -5.14 5.84
N SER A 248 -12.65 -5.56 6.30
CA SER A 248 -11.38 -5.29 5.60
C SER A 248 -11.35 -5.99 4.24
N LEU A 249 -11.78 -7.25 4.15
CA LEU A 249 -11.90 -7.98 2.88
C LEU A 249 -12.79 -7.25 1.87
N LEU A 250 -13.98 -6.79 2.29
CA LEU A 250 -14.89 -6.02 1.44
C LEU A 250 -14.28 -4.68 1.00
N LYS A 251 -13.56 -4.01 1.89
CA LYS A 251 -12.83 -2.78 1.56
C LYS A 251 -11.75 -3.05 0.52
N PHE A 252 -10.96 -4.10 0.69
CA PHE A 252 -9.92 -4.48 -0.27
C PHE A 252 -10.50 -4.95 -1.61
N GLN A 253 -11.73 -5.47 -1.62
CA GLN A 253 -12.45 -5.72 -2.86
C GLN A 253 -12.76 -4.41 -3.60
N ASN A 254 -13.26 -3.40 -2.89
CA ASN A 254 -13.57 -2.09 -3.47
C ASN A 254 -12.31 -1.33 -3.91
N LEU A 255 -11.18 -1.53 -3.24
CA LEU A 255 -9.87 -0.97 -3.59
C LEU A 255 -9.13 -1.78 -4.66
N GLY A 256 -9.74 -2.83 -5.22
CA GLY A 256 -9.12 -3.65 -6.27
C GLY A 256 -7.90 -4.47 -5.82
N VAL A 257 -7.68 -4.63 -4.51
CA VAL A 257 -6.60 -5.44 -3.90
C VAL A 257 -6.93 -6.93 -3.94
N VAL A 258 -8.22 -7.26 -3.78
CA VAL A 258 -8.74 -8.62 -3.93
C VAL A 258 -9.96 -8.64 -4.84
N GLN A 259 -10.19 -9.78 -5.49
CA GLN A 259 -11.42 -10.03 -6.23
C GLN A 259 -12.14 -11.22 -5.59
N VAL A 260 -13.36 -10.99 -5.07
CA VAL A 260 -14.15 -12.02 -4.38
C VAL A 260 -15.12 -12.68 -5.35
N GLU A 261 -15.15 -14.01 -5.36
CA GLU A 261 -16.11 -14.80 -6.12
C GLU A 261 -17.11 -15.49 -5.20
N PHE A 262 -18.39 -15.39 -5.55
CA PHE A 262 -19.49 -15.89 -4.75
C PHE A 262 -20.07 -17.16 -5.35
N ARG A 263 -20.52 -18.05 -4.47
CA ARG A 263 -21.20 -19.27 -4.84
C ARG A 263 -22.61 -18.95 -5.32
N ALA A 264 -22.89 -19.23 -6.59
CA ALA A 264 -24.25 -19.16 -7.11
C ALA A 264 -25.02 -20.43 -6.72
N THR A 265 -26.07 -20.27 -5.92
CA THR A 265 -27.06 -21.34 -5.67
C THR A 265 -28.30 -21.08 -6.53
N VAL A 266 -28.95 -22.16 -6.99
CA VAL A 266 -30.15 -22.03 -7.83
C VAL A 266 -31.22 -21.24 -7.06
N GLY A 267 -31.62 -20.09 -7.61
CA GLY A 267 -32.63 -19.20 -7.03
C GLY A 267 -32.10 -18.15 -6.04
N THR A 268 -30.83 -18.20 -5.62
CA THR A 268 -30.23 -17.20 -4.71
C THR A 268 -28.75 -16.95 -5.03
N ILE A 269 -28.41 -15.70 -5.33
CA ILE A 269 -27.03 -15.21 -5.36
C ILE A 269 -26.87 -14.34 -4.11
N SER A 270 -26.14 -14.85 -3.12
CA SER A 270 -25.76 -14.07 -1.95
C SER A 270 -24.37 -13.49 -2.17
N ALA A 271 -24.24 -12.17 -2.13
CA ALA A 271 -22.95 -11.48 -2.12
C ALA A 271 -22.13 -11.72 -0.83
N ASN A 272 -22.60 -12.62 0.03
CA ASN A 272 -21.91 -13.02 1.26
C ASN A 272 -21.48 -14.50 1.26
N HIS A 273 -21.94 -15.31 0.30
CA HIS A 273 -21.54 -16.72 0.20
C HIS A 273 -20.27 -16.83 -0.63
N VAL A 274 -19.13 -16.50 -0.01
CA VAL A 274 -17.82 -16.47 -0.67
C VAL A 274 -17.35 -17.89 -0.95
N GLU A 275 -17.01 -18.17 -2.21
CA GLU A 275 -16.38 -19.44 -2.58
C GLU A 275 -14.86 -19.35 -2.50
N ARG A 276 -14.31 -18.27 -3.08
CA ARG A 276 -12.88 -18.00 -3.15
C ARG A 276 -12.66 -16.51 -3.41
N PHE A 277 -11.43 -16.07 -3.21
CA PHE A 277 -11.01 -14.74 -3.63
C PHE A 277 -9.59 -14.78 -4.22
N HIS A 278 -9.30 -13.83 -5.08
CA HIS A 278 -8.05 -13.73 -5.82
C HIS A 278 -7.30 -12.48 -5.38
N ILE A 279 -6.00 -12.60 -5.12
CA ILE A 279 -5.13 -11.46 -4.86
C ILE A 279 -4.73 -10.87 -6.21
N THR A 280 -5.11 -9.62 -6.45
CA THR A 280 -4.81 -8.91 -7.70
C THR A 280 -3.33 -8.52 -7.76
N LEU A 281 -2.90 -7.91 -8.87
CA LEU A 281 -1.53 -7.37 -8.98
C LEU A 281 -1.26 -6.29 -7.92
N PHE A 282 -2.24 -5.43 -7.64
CA PHE A 282 -2.17 -4.44 -6.56
C PHE A 282 -2.01 -5.12 -5.20
N GLY A 283 -2.81 -6.16 -4.93
CA GLY A 283 -2.69 -6.89 -3.67
C GLY A 283 -1.36 -7.62 -3.51
N GLN A 284 -0.83 -8.19 -4.59
CA GLN A 284 0.48 -8.83 -4.58
C GLN A 284 1.59 -7.81 -4.31
N ARG A 285 1.54 -6.62 -4.91
CA ARG A 285 2.49 -5.54 -4.67
C ARG A 285 2.40 -5.02 -3.24
N LEU A 286 1.19 -4.75 -2.75
CA LEU A 286 0.93 -4.30 -1.38
C LEU A 286 1.49 -5.27 -0.33
N LEU A 287 1.27 -6.57 -0.52
CA LEU A 287 1.75 -7.61 0.42
C LEU A 287 3.27 -7.73 0.49
N LYS A 288 4.03 -7.19 -0.48
CA LYS A 288 5.50 -7.10 -0.39
C LYS A 288 5.96 -6.06 0.65
N TYR A 289 5.13 -5.06 0.93
CA TYR A 289 5.42 -3.98 1.89
C TYR A 289 4.86 -4.22 3.30
N ILE A 290 4.14 -5.33 3.48
CA ILE A 290 3.56 -5.79 4.76
C ILE A 290 4.43 -6.91 5.31
#